data_AF-A0A851M8K5-F1
#
_entry.id   AF-A0A851M8K5-F1
#
_cell.length_a   1.000
_cell.length_b   1.000
_cell.length_c   1.000
_cell.angle_alpha   90.00
_cell.angle_beta   90.00
_cell.angle_gamma   90.00
#
_symmetry.space_group_name_H-M   'P 1'
#
loop_
_entity.id
_entity.type
_entity.pdbx_description
1 polymer ?
#
loop_
_entity_poly.entity_id
_entity_poly.type
_entity_poly.pdbx_seq_one_letter_code
_entity_poly.pdbx_strand_id
1 'polypeptide(L)'
;EKERWQHLADLADFALAMKVTLMNINYQSFNNFMLRIGNSPFSVGMNKGAVLAGVIGARKPHYDIWGNTVNVASRMESTGVMGNIQV
;
A
#
# COMPACT_ATOMS: atom_id res chain seq x y z
N GLU A 1 -8.42 12.13 -21.69
CA GLU A 1 -7.69 12.66 -20.52
C GLU A 1 -8.01 11.96 -19.19
N LYS A 2 -9.27 11.60 -18.90
CA LYS A 2 -9.65 10.82 -17.70
C LYS A 2 -8.84 9.53 -17.49
N GLU A 3 -8.52 8.80 -18.55
CA GLU A 3 -7.78 7.53 -18.45
C GLU A 3 -6.36 7.66 -17.90
N ARG A 4 -5.69 8.81 -18.08
CA ARG A 4 -4.25 8.92 -17.76
C ARG A 4 -3.96 8.72 -16.27
N TRP A 5 -4.88 9.09 -15.40
CA TRP A 5 -4.71 9.01 -13.94
C TRP A 5 -5.67 8.02 -13.27
N GLN A 6 -6.46 7.28 -14.06
CA GLN A 6 -7.45 6.36 -13.53
C GLN A 6 -6.82 5.31 -12.61
N HIS A 7 -5.65 4.79 -13.00
CA HIS A 7 -4.89 3.83 -12.19
C HIS A 7 -4.52 4.33 -10.79
N LEU A 8 -4.32 5.65 -10.60
CA LEU A 8 -4.06 6.23 -9.28
C LEU A 8 -5.34 6.32 -8.45
N ALA A 9 -6.47 6.65 -9.09
CA ALA A 9 -7.77 6.64 -8.43
C ALA A 9 -8.16 5.22 -8.01
N ASP A 10 -7.99 4.23 -8.90
CA ASP A 10 -8.27 2.83 -8.61
C ASP A 10 -7.38 2.31 -7.45
N LEU A 11 -6.11 2.73 -7.39
CA LEU A 11 -5.21 2.39 -6.28
C LEU A 11 -5.66 3.02 -4.95
N ALA A 12 -6.14 4.25 -4.98
CA ALA A 12 -6.69 4.93 -3.79
C ALA A 12 -7.97 4.24 -3.30
N ASP A 13 -8.88 3.91 -4.21
CA ASP A 13 -10.12 3.19 -3.91
C ASP A 13 -9.82 1.80 -3.34
N PHE A 14 -8.82 1.11 -3.90
CA PHE A 14 -8.34 -0.17 -3.40
C PHE A 14 -7.79 -0.05 -1.96
N ALA A 15 -6.96 0.96 -1.67
CA ALA A 15 -6.45 1.20 -0.33
C ALA A 15 -7.58 1.47 0.68
N LEU A 16 -8.60 2.24 0.28
CA LEU A 16 -9.77 2.48 1.14
C LEU A 16 -10.58 1.21 1.38
N ALA A 17 -10.79 0.39 0.36
CA ALA A 17 -11.47 -0.89 0.47
C ALA A 17 -10.71 -1.88 1.39
N MET A 18 -9.37 -1.88 1.33
CA MET A 18 -8.54 -2.67 2.26
C MET A 18 -8.73 -2.23 3.70
N LYS A 19 -8.77 -0.92 3.98
CA LYS A 19 -9.04 -0.38 5.32
C LYS A 19 -10.37 -0.90 5.87
N VAL A 20 -11.44 -0.80 5.08
CA VAL A 20 -12.78 -1.27 5.47
C VAL A 20 -12.79 -2.79 5.71
N THR A 21 -12.17 -3.55 4.82
CA THR A 21 -12.11 -5.02 4.92
C THR A 21 -11.35 -5.43 6.18
N LEU A 22 -10.24 -4.78 6.50
CA LEU A 22 -9.46 -5.07 7.71
C LEU A 22 -10.24 -4.74 8.98
N MET A 23 -10.99 -3.63 8.99
CA MET A 23 -11.89 -3.28 10.10
C MET A 23 -12.94 -4.37 10.31
N ASN A 24 -13.55 -4.87 9.23
CA ASN A 24 -14.53 -5.94 9.29
C ASN A 24 -13.93 -7.25 9.82
N ILE A 25 -12.71 -7.60 9.38
CA ILE A 25 -12.01 -8.80 9.86
C ILE A 25 -11.68 -8.68 11.35
N ASN A 26 -11.18 -7.53 11.80
CA ASN A 26 -10.89 -7.29 13.22
C ASN A 26 -12.15 -7.39 14.08
N TYR A 27 -13.27 -6.83 13.60
CA TYR A 27 -14.56 -6.93 14.28
C TYR A 27 -15.07 -8.37 14.38
N GLN A 28 -15.00 -9.13 13.28
CA GLN A 28 -15.54 -10.50 13.21
C GLN A 28 -14.65 -11.54 13.88
N SER A 29 -13.33 -11.33 13.86
CA SER A 29 -12.36 -12.35 14.31
C SER A 29 -12.04 -12.26 15.81
N PHE A 30 -12.61 -11.30 16.55
CA PHE A 30 -12.19 -10.94 17.92
C PHE A 30 -10.66 -10.81 18.06
N ASN A 31 -9.98 -10.49 16.96
CA ASN A 31 -8.55 -10.36 16.84
C ASN A 31 -8.23 -8.93 16.49
N ASN A 32 -7.23 -8.35 17.16
CA ASN A 32 -6.64 -7.10 16.73
C ASN A 32 -5.50 -7.41 15.77
N PHE A 33 -5.82 -7.72 14.51
CA PHE A 33 -4.80 -7.71 13.46
C PHE A 33 -4.31 -6.26 13.33
N MET A 34 -3.12 -6.03 13.88
CA MET A 34 -2.40 -4.78 13.78
C MET A 34 -1.46 -4.89 12.58
N LEU A 35 -1.81 -4.29 11.44
CA LEU A 35 -0.78 -3.85 10.50
C LEU A 35 -0.18 -2.60 11.15
N ARG A 36 0.90 -2.83 11.89
CA ARG A 36 1.64 -1.86 12.72
C ARG A 36 1.71 -0.52 12.00
N ILE A 37 1.24 0.58 12.58
CA ILE A 37 1.64 1.13 13.88
C ILE A 37 0.36 1.53 14.65
N GLY A 38 0.22 1.22 15.96
CA GLY A 38 -0.80 1.69 16.94
C GLY A 38 -2.32 1.71 16.59
N ASN A 39 -3.11 2.51 17.34
CA ASN A 39 -4.59 2.64 17.43
C ASN A 39 -5.42 2.70 16.11
N SER A 40 -4.83 2.55 14.93
CA SER A 40 -5.57 2.26 13.70
C SER A 40 -4.85 1.21 12.86
N PRO A 41 -5.51 0.11 12.47
CA PRO A 41 -4.86 -1.08 11.96
C PRO A 41 -4.36 -0.97 10.51
N PHE A 42 -4.39 0.20 9.87
CA PHE A 42 -4.09 0.34 8.44
C PHE A 42 -3.48 1.70 8.12
N SER A 43 -2.24 1.69 7.64
CA SER A 43 -1.51 2.86 7.13
C SER A 43 -0.96 2.53 5.76
N VAL A 44 -1.03 3.48 4.82
CA VAL A 44 -0.54 3.30 3.45
C VAL A 44 0.20 4.55 3.01
N GLY A 45 1.38 4.37 2.40
CA GLY A 45 2.09 5.40 1.66
C GLY A 45 1.86 5.23 0.16
N MET A 46 1.38 6.28 -0.51
CA MET A 46 1.15 6.33 -1.94
C MET A 46 2.13 7.30 -2.58
N ASN A 47 2.79 6.88 -3.65
CA ASN A 47 3.67 7.76 -4.42
C ASN A 47 3.62 7.40 -5.91
N LYS A 48 3.87 8.37 -6.78
CA LYS A 48 3.94 8.16 -8.24
C LYS A 48 5.29 8.61 -8.79
N GLY A 49 5.81 7.86 -9.75
CA GLY A 49 7.06 8.19 -10.44
C GLY A 49 7.62 7.01 -11.22
N ALA A 50 8.79 7.20 -11.82
CA ALA A 50 9.46 6.16 -12.58
C ALA A 50 9.93 5.03 -11.66
N VAL A 51 9.71 3.80 -12.10
CA VAL A 51 10.14 2.58 -11.42
C VAL A 51 10.81 1.64 -12.41
N LEU A 52 11.74 0.83 -11.91
CA LEU A 52 12.31 -0.29 -12.65
C LEU A 52 11.57 -1.55 -12.23
N ALA A 53 10.99 -2.28 -13.19
CA ALA A 53 10.35 -3.56 -12.95
C ALA A 53 11.16 -4.69 -13.59
N GLY A 54 11.20 -5.85 -12.96
CA GLY A 54 11.91 -7.00 -13.52
C GLY A 54 11.59 -8.31 -12.82
N VAL A 55 12.09 -9.40 -13.40
CA VAL A 55 12.00 -10.74 -12.82
C VAL A 55 13.39 -11.16 -12.36
N ILE A 56 13.53 -11.53 -11.09
CA ILE A 56 14.78 -12.05 -10.52
C ILE A 56 14.65 -13.56 -10.28
N GLY A 57 15.74 -14.28 -10.54
CA GLY A 57 15.89 -15.68 -10.16
C GLY A 57 15.70 -16.65 -11.33
N ALA A 58 16.68 -17.54 -11.53
CA ALA A 58 16.67 -18.50 -12.63
C ALA A 58 15.80 -19.74 -12.36
N ARG A 59 15.68 -20.17 -11.09
CA ARG A 59 14.92 -21.38 -10.70
C ARG A 59 13.55 -21.08 -10.10
N LYS A 60 13.39 -19.91 -9.49
CA LYS A 60 12.14 -19.41 -8.90
C LYS A 60 12.00 -17.95 -9.30
N PRO A 61 11.51 -17.67 -10.52
CA PRO A 61 11.36 -16.30 -11.00
C PRO A 61 10.39 -15.54 -10.08
N HIS A 62 10.81 -14.35 -9.64
CA HIS A 62 10.03 -13.45 -8.81
C HIS A 62 9.95 -12.09 -9.48
N TYR A 63 8.74 -11.60 -9.74
CA TYR A 63 8.52 -10.27 -10.26
C TYR A 63 8.53 -9.25 -9.13
N ASP A 64 9.30 -8.19 -9.27
CA ASP A 64 9.44 -7.15 -8.26
C ASP A 64 9.78 -5.80 -8.92
N ILE A 65 9.61 -4.72 -8.16
CA ILE A 65 9.82 -3.34 -8.59
C ILE A 65 10.81 -2.61 -7.67
N TRP A 66 11.72 -1.83 -8.26
CA TRP A 66 12.73 -1.06 -7.55
C TRP A 66 12.78 0.40 -8.04
N GLY A 67 13.35 1.27 -7.21
CA GLY A 67 13.60 2.67 -7.56
C GLY A 67 13.35 3.63 -6.42
N ASN A 68 13.64 4.90 -6.65
CA ASN A 68 13.45 5.92 -5.62
C ASN A 68 11.96 6.12 -5.29
N THR A 69 11.06 5.97 -6.27
CA THR A 69 9.61 6.11 -6.06
C THR A 69 9.08 5.12 -5.03
N VAL A 70 9.51 3.85 -5.08
CA VAL A 70 9.07 2.83 -4.10
C VAL A 70 9.70 3.05 -2.72
N ASN A 71 10.94 3.54 -2.66
CA ASN A 71 11.58 3.90 -1.40
C ASN A 71 10.87 5.07 -0.71
N VAL A 72 10.44 6.07 -1.47
CA VAL A 72 9.65 7.20 -0.94
C VAL A 72 8.27 6.73 -0.49
N ALA A 73 7.59 5.87 -1.24
CA ALA A 73 6.31 5.28 -0.80
C ALA A 73 6.46 4.50 0.51
N SER A 74 7.54 3.71 0.66
CA SER A 74 7.85 3.02 1.92
C SER A 74 8.14 3.97 3.08
N ARG A 75 8.80 5.10 2.83
CA ARG A 75 9.00 6.14 3.85
C ARG A 75 7.68 6.84 4.21
N MET A 76 6.81 7.10 3.25
CA MET A 76 5.48 7.66 3.49
C MET A 76 4.61 6.73 4.32
N GLU A 77 4.70 5.42 4.12
CA GLU A 77 4.01 4.46 4.98
C GLU A 77 4.59 4.47 6.40
N SER A 78 5.91 4.33 6.52
CA SER A 78 6.57 4.19 7.83
C SER A 78 6.63 5.46 8.67
N THR A 79 6.61 6.65 8.06
CA THR A 79 6.59 7.95 8.76
C THR A 79 5.19 8.56 8.85
N GLY A 80 4.20 7.92 8.23
CA GLY A 80 2.85 8.44 8.13
C GLY A 80 2.06 8.36 9.42
N VAL A 81 1.06 9.23 9.52
CA VAL A 81 0.10 9.17 10.61
C VAL A 81 -0.71 7.89 10.43
N MET A 82 -0.65 7.08 11.46
CA MET A 82 -1.40 5.85 11.61
C MET A 82 -2.89 6.00 11.32
N GLY A 83 -3.43 5.05 10.55
CA GLY A 83 -4.84 5.04 10.16
C GLY A 83 -5.19 5.87 8.95
N ASN A 84 -4.20 6.57 8.39
CA ASN A 84 -4.38 7.44 7.24
C ASN A 84 -3.58 6.91 6.04
N ILE A 85 -3.97 7.41 4.88
CA ILE A 85 -3.25 7.21 3.63
C ILE A 85 -2.42 8.48 3.42
N GLN A 86 -1.09 8.35 3.43
CA GLN A 86 -0.17 9.42 3.10
C GLN A 86 0.12 9.39 1.60
N VAL A 87 0.03 10.55 0.95
CA VAL A 87 0.24 10.75 -0.50
C VAL A 87 1.41 11.70 -0.73
#